data_AF-A0A1A9RX26-F1
#
_entry.id   AF-A0A1A9RX26-F1
#
_cell.length_a   1.000
_cell.length_b   1.000
_cell.length_c   1.000
_cell.angle_alpha   90.00
_cell.angle_beta   90.00
_cell.angle_gamma   90.00
#
_symmetry.space_group_name_H-M   'P 1'
#
loop_
_entity.id
_entity.type
_entity.pdbx_description
1 polymer ?
#
loop_
_entity_poly.entity_id
_entity_poly.type
_entity_poly.pdbx_seq_one_letter_code
_entity_poly.pdbx_strand_id
1 'polypeptide(L)'
;MQAAFYDKANRLFSTLTADPRWNVQNELLFQVMGFTFYGYCFGFGRLVCFMDADDIDAYVAGKFTGLGAGAKYVQGMIARARQDFVTVEDAEAVDMDDPLSQLIGIGHSHFAADDFAPLIESVYENYRLLGGE
;
A
#
# COMPACT_ATOMS: atom_id res chain seq x y z
N MET A 1 -3.94 -18.01 -9.50
CA MET A 1 -3.51 -16.60 -9.49
C MET A 1 -3.73 -15.94 -8.14
N GLN A 2 -4.92 -16.03 -7.54
CA GLN A 2 -5.18 -15.49 -6.19
C GLN A 2 -4.23 -16.03 -5.10
N ALA A 3 -3.91 -17.32 -5.12
CA ALA A 3 -2.91 -17.88 -4.20
C ALA A 3 -1.50 -17.28 -4.36
N ALA A 4 -1.11 -16.95 -5.61
CA ALA A 4 0.18 -16.31 -5.87
C ALA A 4 0.20 -14.84 -5.41
N PHE A 5 -0.92 -14.14 -5.57
CA PHE A 5 -1.14 -12.82 -4.97
C PHE A 5 -0.99 -12.88 -3.45
N TYR A 6 -1.72 -13.77 -2.78
CA TYR A 6 -1.64 -13.90 -1.32
C TYR A 6 -0.24 -14.28 -0.86
N ASP A 7 0.44 -15.23 -1.51
CA ASP A 7 1.81 -15.58 -1.14
C ASP A 7 2.75 -14.37 -1.22
N LYS A 8 2.79 -13.70 -2.38
CA LYS A 8 3.71 -12.58 -2.60
C LYS A 8 3.39 -11.38 -1.70
N ALA A 9 2.13 -11.01 -1.60
CA ALA A 9 1.69 -9.90 -0.75
C ALA A 9 1.86 -10.22 0.74
N ASN A 10 1.65 -11.47 1.19
CA ASN A 10 1.91 -11.88 2.58
C ASN A 10 3.39 -11.79 2.91
N ARG A 11 4.27 -12.20 2.00
CA ARG A 11 5.71 -12.11 2.18
C ARG A 11 6.14 -10.65 2.34
N LEU A 12 5.74 -9.75 1.44
CA LEU A 12 6.05 -8.32 1.57
C LEU A 12 5.53 -7.75 2.90
N PHE A 13 4.26 -8.01 3.23
CA PHE A 13 3.65 -7.50 4.46
C PHE A 13 4.38 -8.01 5.72
N SER A 14 4.75 -9.28 5.74
CA SER A 14 5.50 -9.88 6.85
C SER A 14 6.89 -9.27 6.96
N THR A 15 7.58 -9.02 5.85
CA THR A 15 8.90 -8.38 5.88
C THR A 15 8.80 -6.93 6.37
N LEU A 16 7.81 -6.16 5.93
CA LEU A 16 7.57 -4.79 6.41
C LEU A 16 7.31 -4.75 7.92
N THR A 17 6.46 -5.64 8.42
CA THR A 17 6.03 -5.65 9.84
C THR A 17 7.02 -6.33 10.78
N ALA A 18 7.96 -7.13 10.25
CA ALA A 18 9.06 -7.72 11.01
C ALA A 18 10.33 -6.86 11.03
N ASP A 19 10.41 -5.80 10.21
CA ASP A 19 11.54 -4.87 10.22
C ASP A 19 11.64 -4.17 11.59
N PRO A 20 12.81 -4.10 12.23
CA PRO A 20 12.96 -3.52 13.57
C PRO A 20 12.61 -2.03 13.65
N ARG A 21 12.56 -1.32 12.53
CA ARG A 21 12.13 0.08 12.46
C ARG A 21 10.61 0.23 12.46
N TRP A 22 9.87 -0.86 12.25
CA TRP A 22 8.41 -0.83 12.24
C TRP A 22 7.85 -0.52 13.63
N ASN A 23 6.95 0.46 13.68
CA ASN A 23 6.19 0.79 14.88
C ASN A 23 4.73 1.05 14.49
N VAL A 24 3.85 0.11 14.82
CA VAL A 24 2.41 0.21 14.53
C VAL A 24 1.72 1.41 15.20
N GLN A 25 2.29 1.93 16.29
CA GLN A 25 1.75 3.10 17.00
C GLN A 25 2.18 4.44 16.36
N ASN A 26 3.12 4.40 15.40
CA ASN A 26 3.52 5.58 14.66
C ASN A 26 2.59 5.77 13.46
N GLU A 27 1.68 6.74 13.57
CA GLU A 27 0.65 6.97 12.55
C GLU A 27 1.24 7.35 11.18
N LEU A 28 2.27 8.20 11.14
CA LEU A 28 2.91 8.58 9.88
C LEU A 28 3.56 7.37 9.20
N LEU A 29 4.33 6.57 9.95
CA LEU A 29 4.93 5.35 9.43
C LEU A 29 3.87 4.36 8.96
N PHE A 30 2.76 4.25 9.69
CA PHE A 30 1.63 3.41 9.29
C PHE A 30 1.02 3.88 7.97
N GLN A 31 0.83 5.18 7.77
CA GLN A 31 0.32 5.74 6.53
C GLN A 31 1.29 5.52 5.36
N VAL A 32 2.58 5.81 5.55
CA VAL A 32 3.63 5.61 4.53
C VAL A 32 3.68 4.16 4.08
N MET A 33 3.80 3.23 5.04
CA MET A 33 3.75 1.79 4.75
C MET A 33 2.43 1.41 4.09
N GLY A 34 1.31 1.95 4.58
CA GLY A 34 -0.03 1.60 4.16
C GLY A 34 -0.32 1.92 2.69
N PHE A 35 -0.02 3.16 2.28
CA PHE A 35 -0.21 3.62 0.90
C PHE A 35 0.75 2.94 -0.07
N THR A 36 2.01 2.75 0.33
CA THR A 36 2.99 2.00 -0.47
C THR A 36 2.61 0.53 -0.62
N PHE A 37 2.18 -0.14 0.45
CA PHE A 37 1.72 -1.53 0.39
C PHE A 37 0.47 -1.69 -0.46
N TYR A 38 -0.48 -0.75 -0.38
CA TYR A 38 -1.66 -0.74 -1.22
C TYR A 38 -1.27 -0.63 -2.70
N GLY A 39 -0.43 0.34 -3.08
CA GLY A 39 0.03 0.50 -4.46
C GLY A 39 0.68 -0.76 -5.02
N TYR A 40 1.53 -1.43 -4.22
CA TYR A 40 2.14 -2.70 -4.59
C TYR A 40 1.08 -3.79 -4.82
N CYS A 41 0.16 -3.97 -3.88
CA CYS A 41 -0.90 -4.97 -3.98
C CYS A 41 -1.80 -4.71 -5.18
N PHE A 42 -2.13 -3.45 -5.43
CA PHE A 42 -2.93 -3.05 -6.57
C PHE A 42 -2.24 -3.39 -7.89
N GLY A 43 -0.97 -3.00 -8.05
CA GLY A 43 -0.21 -3.29 -9.27
C GLY A 43 -0.07 -4.80 -9.51
N PHE A 44 0.32 -5.57 -8.48
CA PHE A 44 0.54 -7.01 -8.64
C PHE A 44 -0.78 -7.76 -8.83
N GLY A 45 -1.81 -7.39 -8.06
CA GLY A 45 -3.15 -7.96 -8.12
C GLY A 45 -3.80 -7.72 -9.48
N ARG A 46 -3.82 -6.47 -9.97
CA ARG A 46 -4.47 -6.11 -11.23
C ARG A 46 -3.69 -6.54 -12.47
N LEU A 47 -2.38 -6.29 -12.50
CA LEU A 47 -1.58 -6.43 -13.74
C LEU A 47 -1.02 -7.85 -13.93
N VAL A 48 -0.77 -8.57 -12.84
CA VAL A 48 -0.18 -9.92 -12.90
C VAL A 48 -1.19 -11.00 -12.56
N CYS A 49 -2.01 -10.78 -11.52
CA CYS A 49 -2.96 -11.78 -11.05
C CYS A 49 -4.38 -11.62 -11.60
N PHE A 50 -4.65 -10.54 -12.34
CA PHE A 50 -5.96 -10.18 -12.90
C PHE A 50 -7.11 -10.22 -11.87
N MET A 51 -6.81 -9.91 -10.61
CA MET A 51 -7.78 -9.89 -9.52
C MET A 51 -8.72 -8.71 -9.63
N ASP A 52 -9.92 -8.85 -9.09
CA ASP A 52 -10.83 -7.73 -8.98
C ASP A 52 -10.33 -6.70 -7.98
N ALA A 53 -10.69 -5.47 -8.32
CA ALA A 53 -10.58 -4.29 -7.51
C ALA A 53 -10.86 -4.53 -6.02
N ASP A 54 -12.09 -4.95 -5.75
CA ASP A 54 -12.66 -5.04 -4.42
C ASP A 54 -12.02 -6.16 -3.60
N ASP A 55 -11.55 -7.23 -4.26
CA ASP A 55 -10.83 -8.33 -3.62
C ASP A 55 -9.46 -7.89 -3.10
N ILE A 56 -8.76 -7.02 -3.85
CA ILE A 56 -7.49 -6.43 -3.43
C ILE A 56 -7.74 -5.49 -2.24
N ASP A 57 -8.75 -4.64 -2.33
CA ASP A 57 -9.15 -3.70 -1.28
C ASP A 57 -9.51 -4.46 0.01
N ALA A 58 -10.31 -5.52 -0.09
CA ALA A 58 -10.68 -6.36 1.05
C ALA A 58 -9.46 -7.07 1.67
N TYR A 59 -8.53 -7.55 0.84
CA TYR A 59 -7.29 -8.16 1.33
C TYR A 59 -6.44 -7.15 2.12
N VAL A 60 -6.20 -5.95 1.56
CA VAL A 60 -5.41 -4.91 2.23
C VAL A 60 -6.11 -4.46 3.52
N ALA A 61 -7.44 -4.31 3.50
CA ALA A 61 -8.22 -3.97 4.68
C ALA A 61 -8.05 -5.00 5.80
N GLY A 62 -8.14 -6.29 5.45
CA GLY A 62 -7.94 -7.40 6.38
C GLY A 62 -6.56 -7.40 7.02
N LYS A 63 -5.52 -7.04 6.26
CA LYS A 63 -4.15 -6.93 6.78
C LYS A 63 -4.00 -5.82 7.81
N PHE A 64 -4.44 -4.61 7.49
CA PHE A 64 -4.29 -3.47 8.37
C PHE A 64 -5.18 -3.57 9.62
N THR A 65 -6.42 -4.06 9.48
CA THR A 65 -7.27 -4.35 10.64
C THR A 65 -6.70 -5.46 11.50
N GLY A 66 -6.07 -6.47 10.90
CA GLY A 66 -5.34 -7.54 11.62
C GLY A 66 -4.16 -7.06 12.46
N LEU A 67 -3.58 -5.89 12.13
CA LEU A 67 -2.56 -5.22 12.97
C LEU A 67 -3.15 -4.44 14.15
N GLY A 68 -4.49 -4.36 14.26
CA GLY A 68 -5.19 -3.60 15.29
C GLY A 68 -5.63 -2.21 14.86
N ALA A 69 -5.45 -1.82 13.59
CA ALA A 69 -5.95 -0.54 13.10
C ALA A 69 -7.49 -0.51 13.05
N GLY A 70 -8.09 0.62 13.40
CA GLY A 70 -9.54 0.77 13.41
C GLY A 70 -10.15 0.61 12.03
N ALA A 71 -11.21 -0.21 11.90
CA ALA A 71 -11.79 -0.53 10.60
C ALA A 71 -12.21 0.70 9.78
N LYS A 72 -12.83 1.71 10.41
CA LYS A 72 -13.22 2.95 9.71
C LYS A 72 -12.02 3.71 9.15
N TYR A 73 -10.92 3.76 9.89
CA TYR A 73 -9.69 4.42 9.46
C TYR A 73 -9.10 3.70 8.24
N VAL A 74 -8.97 2.37 8.31
CA VAL A 74 -8.46 1.53 7.22
C VAL A 74 -9.32 1.67 5.96
N GLN A 75 -10.65 1.66 6.10
CA GLN A 75 -11.57 1.84 4.97
C GLN A 75 -11.41 3.22 4.32
N GLY A 76 -11.22 4.27 5.12
CA GLY A 76 -10.94 5.62 4.60
C GLY A 76 -9.62 5.69 3.82
N MET A 77 -8.55 5.06 4.34
CA MET A 77 -7.28 4.98 3.63
C MET A 77 -7.39 4.25 2.29
N ILE A 78 -8.08 3.10 2.26
CA ILE A 78 -8.25 2.31 1.04
C ILE A 78 -9.11 3.08 0.03
N ALA A 79 -10.21 3.70 0.47
CA ALA A 79 -11.03 4.53 -0.40
C ALA A 79 -10.23 5.69 -1.00
N ARG A 80 -9.37 6.36 -0.21
CA ARG A 80 -8.47 7.40 -0.72
C ARG A 80 -7.48 6.83 -1.72
N ALA A 81 -6.82 5.71 -1.41
CA ALA A 81 -5.82 5.12 -2.29
C ALA A 81 -6.43 4.58 -3.60
N ARG A 82 -7.70 4.18 -3.55
CA ARG A 82 -8.46 3.70 -4.69
C ARG A 82 -8.66 4.77 -5.76
N GLN A 83 -8.83 6.03 -5.35
CA GLN A 83 -9.10 7.15 -6.25
C GLN A 83 -8.01 7.31 -7.32
N ASP A 84 -6.75 7.03 -6.99
CA ASP A 84 -5.61 7.08 -7.92
C ASP A 84 -5.74 6.14 -9.13
N PHE A 85 -6.61 5.14 -9.04
CA PHE A 85 -6.80 4.13 -10.08
C PHE A 85 -8.18 4.17 -10.73
N VAL A 86 -9.04 5.12 -10.33
CA VAL A 86 -10.39 5.28 -10.86
C VAL A 86 -10.36 6.27 -12.03
N THR A 87 -10.82 5.82 -13.21
CA THR A 87 -10.80 6.63 -14.44
C THR A 87 -12.20 6.89 -14.99
N VAL A 88 -13.20 7.12 -14.14
CA VAL A 88 -14.54 7.53 -14.61
C VAL A 88 -14.53 9.02 -14.99
N GLU A 89 -15.31 9.38 -16.00
CA GLU A 89 -15.36 10.73 -16.60
C GLU A 89 -15.64 11.86 -15.59
N ASP A 90 -16.30 11.54 -14.47
CA ASP A 90 -16.68 12.50 -13.41
C ASP A 90 -15.79 12.42 -12.16
N ALA A 91 -14.70 11.63 -12.17
CA ALA A 91 -13.78 11.60 -11.04
C ALA A 91 -13.03 12.94 -10.92
N GLU A 92 -12.98 13.52 -9.72
CA GLU A 92 -12.08 14.63 -9.45
C GLU A 92 -10.65 14.20 -9.76
N ALA A 93 -9.93 15.04 -10.50
CA ALA A 93 -8.55 14.78 -10.86
C ALA A 93 -7.73 14.62 -9.57
N VAL A 94 -7.11 13.46 -9.40
CA VAL A 94 -6.15 13.24 -8.31
C VAL A 94 -4.96 14.16 -8.55
N ASP A 95 -4.59 14.93 -7.54
CA ASP A 95 -3.35 15.69 -7.55
C ASP A 95 -2.18 14.70 -7.49
N MET A 96 -1.51 14.51 -8.62
CA MET A 96 -0.39 13.57 -8.73
C MET A 96 0.84 14.03 -7.94
N ASP A 97 0.88 15.30 -7.52
CA ASP A 97 1.92 15.83 -6.64
C ASP A 97 1.60 15.58 -5.15
N ASP A 98 0.41 15.06 -4.82
CA ASP A 98 0.04 14.68 -3.45
C ASP A 98 0.98 13.58 -2.92
N PRO A 99 1.57 13.77 -1.71
CA PRO A 99 2.47 12.77 -1.12
C PRO A 99 1.87 11.37 -1.03
N LEU A 100 0.57 11.23 -0.79
CA LEU A 100 -0.07 9.90 -0.70
C LEU A 100 -0.11 9.21 -2.07
N SER A 101 -0.40 9.98 -3.13
CA SER A 101 -0.36 9.49 -4.51
C SER A 101 1.04 9.08 -4.95
N GLN A 102 2.07 9.82 -4.53
CA GLN A 102 3.46 9.42 -4.75
C GLN A 102 3.80 8.11 -4.02
N LEU A 103 3.38 7.93 -2.76
CA LEU A 103 3.59 6.69 -2.00
C LEU A 103 2.91 5.49 -2.65
N ILE A 104 1.69 5.67 -3.16
CA ILE A 104 0.96 4.66 -3.94
C ILE A 104 1.75 4.33 -5.20
N GLY A 105 2.22 5.34 -5.94
CA GLY A 105 3.03 5.19 -7.15
C GLY A 105 4.34 4.44 -6.91
N ILE A 106 5.03 4.69 -5.79
CA ILE A 106 6.24 3.96 -5.39
C ILE A 106 5.92 2.48 -5.21
N GLY A 107 4.89 2.16 -4.44
CA GLY A 107 4.43 0.79 -4.25
C GLY A 107 4.09 0.11 -5.57
N HIS A 108 3.28 0.80 -6.37
CA HIS A 108 2.83 0.32 -7.66
C HIS A 108 4.02 0.05 -8.59
N SER A 109 5.02 0.93 -8.69
CA SER A 109 6.20 0.71 -9.56
C SER A 109 7.02 -0.53 -9.21
N HIS A 110 6.94 -1.01 -7.97
CA HIS A 110 7.63 -2.21 -7.51
C HIS A 110 6.80 -3.51 -7.67
N PHE A 111 5.61 -3.47 -8.30
CA PHE A 111 4.67 -4.60 -8.31
C PHE A 111 5.27 -5.93 -8.80
N ALA A 112 6.23 -5.88 -9.74
CA ALA A 112 6.86 -7.06 -10.31
C ALA A 112 8.14 -7.49 -9.57
N ALA A 113 8.63 -6.70 -8.60
CA ALA A 113 9.89 -6.95 -7.92
C ALA A 113 9.87 -8.28 -7.15
N ASP A 114 10.94 -9.06 -7.27
CA ASP A 114 11.14 -10.31 -6.51
C ASP A 114 11.98 -10.09 -5.24
N ASP A 115 12.76 -9.01 -5.20
CA ASP A 115 13.42 -8.50 -4.00
C ASP A 115 12.64 -7.29 -3.45
N PHE A 116 12.31 -7.34 -2.16
CA PHE A 116 11.58 -6.29 -1.47
C PHE A 116 12.47 -5.27 -0.78
N ALA A 117 13.79 -5.52 -0.67
CA ALA A 117 14.70 -4.63 0.04
C ALA A 117 14.63 -3.16 -0.44
N PRO A 118 14.58 -2.86 -1.76
CA PRO A 118 14.47 -1.47 -2.24
C PRO A 118 13.14 -0.81 -1.82
N LEU A 119 12.03 -1.55 -1.89
CA LEU A 119 10.72 -1.04 -1.52
C LEU A 119 10.62 -0.79 -0.01
N ILE A 120 11.19 -1.69 0.80
CA ILE A 120 11.23 -1.54 2.26
C ILE A 120 12.07 -0.32 2.64
N GLU A 121 13.25 -0.14 2.03
CA GLU A 121 14.04 1.05 2.32
C GLU A 121 13.32 2.34 1.91
N SER A 122 12.64 2.32 0.76
CA SER A 122 11.83 3.45 0.31
C SER A 122 10.74 3.84 1.31
N VAL A 123 10.09 2.88 1.99
CA VAL A 123 9.14 3.18 3.07
C VAL A 123 9.80 3.99 4.18
N TYR A 124 10.99 3.62 4.63
CA TYR A 124 11.66 4.32 5.72
C TYR A 124 12.31 5.64 5.30
N GLU A 125 12.77 5.75 4.06
CA GLU A 125 13.24 7.01 3.49
C GLU A 125 12.11 8.03 3.38
N ASN A 126 10.96 7.63 2.86
CA ASN A 126 9.79 8.51 2.77
C ASN A 126 9.21 8.85 4.13
N TYR A 127 9.23 7.93 5.09
CA TYR A 127 8.88 8.22 6.47
C TYR A 127 9.75 9.34 7.07
N ARG A 128 11.08 9.28 6.88
CA ARG A 128 12.01 10.34 7.33
C ARG A 128 11.74 11.67 6.62
N LEU A 129 11.63 11.64 5.29
CA LEU A 129 11.36 12.83 4.47
C LEU A 129 10.08 13.54 4.88
N LEU A 130 8.99 12.80 5.10
CA LEU A 130 7.69 13.37 5.50
C LEU A 130 7.65 13.74 7.00
N GLY A 131 8.45 13.07 7.83
CA GLY A 131 8.58 13.36 9.25
C GLY A 131 9.41 14.61 9.57
N GLY A 132 10.16 15.11 8.58
CA GLY A 132 11.05 16.27 8.75
C GLY A 132 12.35 15.95 9.51
N GLU A 133 12.81 14.70 9.45
CA GLU A 133 14.06 14.21 10.06
C GLU A 133 15.23 14.17 9.06
#